data_AF-A0A7V4J098-F1
#
_entry.id   AF-A0A7V4J098-F1
#
_cell.length_a   1.000
_cell.length_b   1.000
_cell.length_c   1.000
_cell.angle_alpha   90.00
_cell.angle_beta   90.00
_cell.angle_gamma   90.00
#
_symmetry.space_group_name_H-M   'P 1'
#
loop_
_entity.id
_entity.type
_entity.pdbx_description
1 polymer ?
#
loop_
_entity_poly.entity_id
_entity_poly.type
_entity_poly.pdbx_seq_one_letter_code
_entity_poly.pdbx_strand_id
1 'polypeptide(L)'
;LIFIKEERAKAAQVQDVFLEEDEKVRPLWQIALYFASMVGILVFANWAKPMETVGVWYAIFRIKWHLTWLFGLIFAFCLWRFFKVALPKVVIAALPVVVASVLFANNPIIPFTTGAVCVSILISLAGDEMKNWRDQTWGFAKQILPLLFGGVLAAGFFLGSPESKDAGIIPNTWVQALVGDSPSTFFSLIGSDSSAVPKWINVIWPVWTNFFASFTGALMYFATLTEVPILKGLIDSGMGKGPALALLLAGPALSLPNMLVINSILGPKKTLTFIGLVIVMATITGIIFGIL
;
A
#
# COMPACT_ATOMS: atom_id res chain seq x y z
N LEU A 1 4.30 -33.50 -5.87
CA LEU A 1 4.81 -33.58 -7.26
C LEU A 1 3.80 -33.08 -8.32
N ILE A 2 2.49 -33.27 -8.14
CA ILE A 2 1.46 -32.78 -9.06
C ILE A 2 1.30 -31.24 -8.98
N PHE A 3 1.26 -30.67 -7.76
CA PHE A 3 1.18 -29.21 -7.54
C PHE A 3 2.38 -28.42 -8.10
N ILE A 4 3.59 -28.98 -8.08
CA ILE A 4 4.79 -28.31 -8.62
C ILE A 4 4.74 -28.20 -10.15
N LYS A 5 4.10 -29.17 -10.83
CA LYS A 5 3.90 -29.11 -12.28
C LYS A 5 2.81 -28.11 -12.66
N GLU A 6 1.73 -28.03 -11.90
CA GLU A 6 0.69 -27.00 -12.10
C GLU A 6 1.19 -25.60 -11.77
N GLU A 7 1.98 -25.42 -10.72
CA GLU A 7 2.61 -24.12 -10.43
C GLU A 7 3.66 -23.73 -11.47
N ARG A 8 4.44 -24.68 -12.01
CA ARG A 8 5.34 -24.39 -13.13
C ARG A 8 4.58 -24.10 -14.42
N ALA A 9 3.43 -24.75 -14.67
CA ALA A 9 2.58 -24.46 -15.81
C ALA A 9 1.90 -23.08 -15.68
N LYS A 10 1.43 -22.72 -14.48
CA LYS A 10 0.92 -21.38 -14.18
C LYS A 10 2.02 -20.32 -14.20
N ALA A 11 3.22 -20.62 -13.73
CA ALA A 11 4.36 -19.72 -13.80
C ALA A 11 4.86 -19.52 -15.23
N ALA A 12 4.86 -20.59 -16.06
CA ALA A 12 5.12 -20.49 -17.49
C ALA A 12 4.02 -19.68 -18.20
N GLN A 13 2.75 -19.89 -17.85
CA GLN A 13 1.64 -19.10 -18.40
C GLN A 13 1.66 -17.64 -17.95
N VAL A 14 2.08 -17.35 -16.71
CA VAL A 14 2.32 -15.98 -16.22
C VAL A 14 3.51 -15.36 -16.94
N GLN A 15 4.56 -16.13 -17.22
CA GLN A 15 5.74 -15.67 -17.96
C GLN A 15 5.43 -15.45 -19.44
N ASP A 16 4.57 -16.25 -20.06
CA ASP A 16 4.08 -16.07 -21.43
C ASP A 16 3.11 -14.88 -21.53
N VAL A 17 2.30 -14.60 -20.50
CA VAL A 17 1.48 -13.38 -20.40
C VAL A 17 2.34 -12.09 -20.34
N PHE A 18 3.60 -12.18 -19.91
CA PHE A 18 4.53 -11.05 -19.95
C PHE A 18 5.37 -10.99 -21.25
N LEU A 19 5.33 -12.02 -22.08
CA LEU A 19 6.18 -12.16 -23.28
C LEU A 19 5.40 -12.16 -24.60
N GLU A 20 4.09 -12.36 -24.57
CA GLU A 20 3.21 -12.16 -25.72
C GLU A 20 2.64 -10.73 -25.72
N GLU A 21 3.35 -9.83 -26.40
CA GLU A 21 2.84 -9.10 -27.56
C GLU A 21 3.92 -8.13 -28.03
N ASP A 22 4.18 -8.10 -29.34
CA ASP A 22 4.85 -7.00 -30.05
C ASP A 22 4.00 -5.72 -29.95
N GLU A 23 3.72 -5.27 -28.73
CA GLU A 23 3.03 -4.03 -28.44
C GLU A 23 4.04 -2.93 -28.71
N LYS A 24 3.78 -2.09 -29.73
CA LYS A 24 4.66 -0.99 -30.15
C LYS A 24 5.18 -0.23 -28.91
N VAL A 25 6.42 -0.49 -28.52
CA VAL A 25 7.02 0.06 -27.30
C VAL A 25 6.99 1.57 -27.43
N ARG A 26 6.07 2.21 -26.70
CA ARG A 26 5.96 3.67 -26.68
C ARG A 26 7.26 4.23 -26.09
N PRO A 27 7.76 5.37 -26.58
CA PRO A 27 8.96 5.96 -26.02
C PRO A 27 8.76 6.30 -24.54
N LEU A 28 9.79 6.06 -23.73
CA LEU A 28 9.74 6.14 -22.26
C LEU A 28 9.19 7.49 -21.75
N TRP A 29 9.45 8.59 -22.43
CA TRP A 29 8.96 9.91 -22.02
C TRP A 29 7.42 10.03 -22.14
N GLN A 30 6.78 9.34 -23.10
CA GLN A 30 5.30 9.32 -23.21
C GLN A 30 4.70 8.55 -22.05
N ILE A 31 5.30 7.40 -21.73
CA ILE A 31 4.92 6.58 -20.58
C ILE A 31 5.11 7.38 -19.29
N ALA A 32 6.26 8.02 -19.12
CA ALA A 32 6.56 8.85 -17.96
C ALA A 32 5.56 10.01 -17.83
N LEU A 33 5.22 10.72 -18.92
CA LEU A 33 4.26 11.82 -18.89
C LEU A 33 2.84 11.33 -18.55
N TYR A 34 2.43 10.19 -19.11
CA TYR A 34 1.16 9.56 -18.80
C TYR A 34 1.05 9.18 -17.32
N PHE A 35 2.02 8.42 -16.79
CA PHE A 35 2.04 8.04 -15.37
C PHE A 35 2.15 9.26 -14.46
N ALA A 36 3.01 10.23 -14.78
CA ALA A 36 3.13 11.46 -14.02
C ALA A 36 1.81 12.24 -13.97
N SER A 37 1.03 12.24 -15.06
CA SER A 37 -0.29 12.88 -15.08
C SER A 37 -1.30 12.19 -14.15
N MET A 38 -1.36 10.85 -14.16
CA MET A 38 -2.23 10.09 -13.27
C MET A 38 -1.83 10.27 -11.80
N VAL A 39 -0.54 10.16 -11.50
CA VAL A 39 0.00 10.37 -10.15
C VAL A 39 -0.28 11.79 -9.69
N GLY A 40 -0.06 12.80 -10.54
CA GLY A 40 -0.36 14.20 -10.24
C GLY A 40 -1.82 14.43 -9.89
N ILE A 41 -2.77 13.89 -10.68
CA ILE A 41 -4.21 13.96 -10.37
C ILE A 41 -4.48 13.41 -8.97
N LEU A 42 -4.00 12.20 -8.66
CA LEU A 42 -4.25 11.52 -7.39
C LEU A 42 -3.62 12.25 -6.20
N VAL A 43 -2.38 12.69 -6.34
CA VAL A 43 -1.62 13.40 -5.29
C VAL A 43 -2.29 14.72 -4.95
N PHE A 44 -2.60 15.56 -5.94
CA PHE A 44 -3.15 16.88 -5.68
C PHE A 44 -4.65 16.84 -5.32
N ALA A 45 -5.43 15.91 -5.88
CA ALA A 45 -6.83 15.75 -5.47
C ALA A 45 -6.94 15.34 -3.99
N ASN A 46 -6.08 14.42 -3.54
CA ASN A 46 -6.07 13.89 -2.18
C ASN A 46 -5.16 14.66 -1.21
N TRP A 47 -4.57 15.79 -1.63
CA TRP A 47 -3.69 16.57 -0.75
C TRP A 47 -4.45 17.04 0.49
N ALA A 48 -4.02 16.58 1.67
CA ALA A 48 -4.69 16.82 2.93
C ALA A 48 -4.48 18.26 3.42
N LYS A 49 -5.43 18.78 4.20
CA LYS A 49 -5.30 20.08 4.85
C LYS A 49 -4.21 19.98 5.92
N PRO A 50 -3.11 20.75 5.84
CA PRO A 50 -2.09 20.73 6.88
C PRO A 50 -2.62 21.32 8.19
N MET A 51 -2.02 20.90 9.31
CA MET A 51 -2.35 21.42 10.64
C MET A 51 -2.00 22.90 10.79
N GLU A 52 -0.90 23.33 10.15
CA GLU A 52 -0.50 24.73 10.09
C GLU A 52 -1.10 25.42 8.86
N THR A 53 -1.55 26.66 9.05
CA THR A 53 -2.17 27.47 7.98
C THR A 53 -1.17 28.37 7.25
N VAL A 54 0.12 28.14 7.46
CA VAL A 54 1.23 28.88 6.86
C VAL A 54 2.25 27.91 6.26
N GLY A 55 3.07 28.39 5.32
CA GLY A 55 4.14 27.61 4.69
C GLY A 55 3.78 26.91 3.38
N VAL A 56 4.76 26.17 2.84
CA VAL A 56 4.71 25.56 1.50
C VAL A 56 3.58 24.53 1.39
N TRP A 57 3.38 23.70 2.42
CA TRP A 57 2.34 22.67 2.44
C TRP A 57 0.92 23.24 2.33
N TYR A 58 0.68 24.37 3.01
CA TYR A 58 -0.60 25.07 2.95
C TYR A 58 -0.79 25.79 1.61
N ALA A 59 0.29 26.35 1.03
CA ALA A 59 0.24 26.95 -0.30
C ALA A 59 -0.17 25.94 -1.37
N ILE A 60 0.42 24.73 -1.35
CA ILE A 60 0.03 23.63 -2.25
C ILE A 60 -1.44 23.25 -2.02
N PHE A 61 -1.86 23.11 -0.77
CA PHE A 61 -3.25 22.79 -0.43
C PHE A 61 -4.25 23.81 -1.00
N ARG A 62 -3.91 25.11 -1.00
CA ARG A 62 -4.78 26.17 -1.55
C ARG A 62 -4.98 26.05 -3.06
N ILE A 63 -3.94 25.66 -3.80
CA ILE A 63 -3.97 25.60 -5.28
C ILE A 63 -4.23 24.18 -5.81
N LYS A 64 -4.41 23.19 -4.93
CA LYS A 64 -4.43 21.78 -5.31
C LYS A 64 -5.43 21.44 -6.41
N TRP A 65 -6.60 22.07 -6.43
CA TRP A 65 -7.62 21.83 -7.45
C TRP A 65 -7.24 22.38 -8.84
N HIS A 66 -6.50 23.48 -8.89
CA HIS A 66 -5.93 23.99 -10.13
C HIS A 66 -4.83 23.06 -10.66
N LEU A 67 -4.01 22.51 -9.76
CA LEU A 67 -3.01 21.50 -10.12
C LEU A 67 -3.68 20.22 -10.64
N THR A 68 -4.73 19.72 -9.97
CA THR A 68 -5.51 18.57 -10.45
C THR A 68 -6.08 18.80 -11.85
N TRP A 69 -6.60 20.00 -12.13
CA TRP A 69 -7.13 20.33 -13.45
C TRP A 69 -6.03 20.35 -14.53
N LEU A 70 -4.87 20.94 -14.21
CA LEU A 70 -3.69 20.92 -15.09
C LEU A 70 -3.28 19.48 -15.45
N PHE A 71 -3.15 18.60 -14.46
CA PHE A 71 -2.81 17.20 -14.73
C PHE A 71 -3.93 16.46 -15.45
N GLY A 72 -5.20 16.80 -15.21
CA GLY A 72 -6.34 16.30 -15.97
C GLY A 72 -6.27 16.64 -17.46
N LEU A 73 -5.84 17.86 -17.82
CA LEU A 73 -5.61 18.23 -19.21
C LEU A 73 -4.44 17.48 -19.84
N ILE A 74 -3.33 17.32 -19.10
CA ILE A 74 -2.18 16.53 -19.58
C ILE A 74 -2.62 15.08 -19.81
N PHE A 75 -3.41 14.51 -18.91
CA PHE A 75 -3.95 13.15 -19.06
C PHE A 75 -4.86 13.03 -20.29
N ALA A 76 -5.77 13.98 -20.51
CA ALA A 76 -6.63 14.01 -21.70
C ALA A 76 -5.81 14.14 -22.99
N PHE A 77 -4.75 14.94 -22.98
CA PHE A 77 -3.80 15.04 -24.09
C PHE A 77 -3.09 13.71 -24.36
N CYS A 78 -2.63 13.01 -23.33
CA CYS A 78 -2.02 11.69 -23.45
C CYS A 78 -2.99 10.67 -24.08
N LEU A 79 -4.26 10.64 -23.66
CA LEU A 79 -5.28 9.76 -24.23
C LEU A 79 -5.48 10.02 -25.72
N TRP A 80 -5.61 11.28 -26.11
CA TRP A 80 -5.76 11.66 -27.52
C TRP A 80 -4.51 11.37 -28.35
N ARG A 81 -3.32 11.78 -27.88
CA ARG A 81 -2.10 11.80 -28.70
C ARG A 81 -1.26 10.53 -28.63
N PHE A 82 -1.22 9.85 -27.48
CA PHE A 82 -0.36 8.68 -27.23
C PHE A 82 -1.13 7.37 -27.32
N PHE A 83 -2.37 7.34 -26.82
CA PHE A 83 -3.27 6.18 -26.89
C PHE A 83 -4.23 6.23 -28.10
N LYS A 84 -4.13 7.28 -28.92
CA LYS A 84 -4.91 7.45 -30.17
C LYS A 84 -6.42 7.34 -29.96
N VAL A 85 -6.92 7.70 -28.77
CA VAL A 85 -8.35 7.80 -28.52
C VAL A 85 -8.90 8.94 -29.38
N ALA A 86 -9.99 8.68 -30.09
CA ALA A 86 -10.62 9.70 -30.95
C ALA A 86 -10.95 10.96 -30.13
N LEU A 87 -10.48 12.12 -30.59
CA LEU A 87 -10.67 13.41 -29.90
C LEU A 87 -12.13 13.67 -29.49
N PRO A 88 -13.16 13.37 -30.30
CA PRO A 88 -14.55 13.55 -29.89
C PRO A 88 -14.91 12.75 -28.63
N LYS A 89 -14.41 11.51 -28.49
CA LYS A 89 -14.66 10.69 -27.30
C LYS A 89 -14.02 11.32 -26.05
N VAL A 90 -12.81 11.85 -26.19
CA VAL A 90 -12.10 12.55 -25.10
C VAL A 90 -12.86 13.81 -24.69
N VAL A 91 -13.31 14.62 -25.65
CA VAL A 91 -14.07 15.86 -25.38
C VAL A 91 -15.41 15.55 -24.72
N ILE A 92 -16.14 14.53 -25.22
CA ILE A 92 -17.41 14.08 -24.63
C ILE A 92 -17.21 13.63 -23.18
N ALA A 93 -16.12 12.91 -22.87
CA ALA A 93 -15.81 12.50 -21.51
C ALA A 93 -15.37 13.68 -20.61
N ALA A 94 -14.67 14.67 -21.15
CA ALA A 94 -14.20 15.83 -20.39
C ALA A 94 -15.31 16.85 -20.09
N LEU A 95 -16.31 16.98 -20.97
CA LEU A 95 -17.34 18.01 -20.87
C LEU A 95 -18.17 17.92 -19.57
N PRO A 96 -18.69 16.75 -19.14
CA PRO A 96 -19.37 16.62 -17.85
C PRO A 96 -18.49 17.00 -16.66
N VAL A 97 -17.18 16.74 -16.73
CA VAL A 97 -16.22 17.06 -15.66
C VAL A 97 -16.03 18.57 -15.56
N VAL A 98 -15.89 19.26 -16.69
CA VAL A 98 -15.79 20.73 -16.73
C VAL A 98 -17.06 21.37 -16.23
N VAL A 99 -18.22 20.89 -16.69
CA VAL A 99 -19.54 21.38 -16.23
C VAL A 99 -19.69 21.16 -14.73
N ALA A 100 -19.39 19.96 -14.21
CA ALA A 100 -19.42 19.68 -12.78
C ALA A 100 -18.44 20.57 -11.98
N SER A 101 -17.29 20.91 -12.55
CA SER A 101 -16.29 21.75 -11.89
C SER A 101 -16.78 23.20 -11.73
N VAL A 102 -17.54 23.71 -12.69
CA VAL A 102 -18.11 25.06 -12.64
C VAL A 102 -19.36 25.09 -11.76
N LEU A 103 -20.28 24.13 -11.92
CA LEU A 103 -21.54 24.08 -11.16
C LEU A 103 -21.32 23.77 -9.67
N PHE A 104 -20.36 22.92 -9.36
CA PHE A 104 -20.07 22.46 -7.99
C PHE A 104 -18.70 22.93 -7.50
N ALA A 105 -18.33 24.20 -7.78
CA ALA A 105 -17.06 24.78 -7.36
C ALA A 105 -16.82 24.67 -5.83
N ASN A 106 -17.88 24.68 -5.02
CA ASN A 106 -17.82 24.53 -3.57
C ASN A 106 -17.71 23.07 -3.09
N ASN A 107 -17.96 22.08 -3.97
CA ASN A 107 -17.85 20.66 -3.63
C ASN A 107 -17.03 19.89 -4.69
N PRO A 108 -15.68 19.95 -4.60
CA PRO A 108 -14.77 19.37 -5.59
C PRO A 108 -14.81 17.83 -5.71
N ILE A 109 -15.48 17.13 -4.78
CA ILE A 109 -15.65 15.68 -4.83
C ILE A 109 -16.55 15.31 -6.02
N ILE A 110 -17.54 16.14 -6.34
CA ILE A 110 -18.47 15.92 -7.45
C ILE A 110 -17.72 15.91 -8.80
N PRO A 111 -16.99 16.96 -9.22
CA PRO A 111 -16.24 16.92 -10.47
C PRO A 111 -15.18 15.82 -10.50
N PHE A 112 -14.53 15.50 -9.38
CA PHE A 112 -13.57 14.41 -9.32
C PHE A 112 -14.22 13.04 -9.60
N THR A 113 -15.35 12.74 -8.94
CA THR A 113 -16.10 11.48 -9.14
C THR A 113 -16.70 11.40 -10.54
N THR A 114 -17.24 12.51 -11.07
CA THR A 114 -17.66 12.59 -12.48
C THR A 114 -16.49 12.28 -13.42
N GLY A 115 -15.29 12.81 -13.16
CA GLY A 115 -14.08 12.51 -13.92
C GLY A 115 -13.73 11.02 -13.92
N ALA A 116 -13.72 10.39 -12.75
CA ALA A 116 -13.44 8.95 -12.64
C ALA A 116 -14.45 8.10 -13.44
N VAL A 117 -15.74 8.43 -13.36
CA VAL A 117 -16.80 7.73 -14.11
C VAL A 117 -16.65 7.95 -15.61
N CYS A 118 -16.49 9.20 -16.07
CA CYS A 118 -16.34 9.52 -17.49
C CYS A 118 -15.10 8.86 -18.11
N VAL A 119 -13.97 8.84 -17.39
CA VAL A 119 -12.76 8.14 -17.83
C VAL A 119 -12.98 6.62 -17.88
N SER A 120 -13.64 6.04 -16.87
CA SER A 120 -13.96 4.60 -16.87
C SER A 120 -14.84 4.19 -18.07
N ILE A 121 -15.84 5.00 -18.40
CA ILE A 121 -16.70 4.80 -19.58
C ILE A 121 -15.89 4.97 -20.87
N LEU A 122 -15.07 6.02 -20.97
CA LEU A 122 -14.22 6.28 -22.13
C LEU A 122 -13.28 5.10 -22.40
N ILE A 123 -12.62 4.57 -21.38
CA ILE A 123 -11.71 3.42 -21.50
C ILE A 123 -12.49 2.18 -21.95
N SER A 124 -13.71 1.98 -21.45
CA SER A 124 -14.58 0.86 -21.82
C SER A 124 -15.07 0.92 -23.27
N LEU A 125 -15.14 2.11 -23.85
CA LEU A 125 -15.59 2.35 -25.24
C LEU A 125 -14.43 2.72 -26.19
N ALA A 126 -13.21 2.76 -25.69
CA ALA A 126 -11.99 3.00 -26.45
C ALA A 126 -11.55 1.70 -27.16
N GLY A 127 -10.58 1.80 -28.08
CA GLY A 127 -10.16 0.68 -28.93
C GLY A 127 -9.65 -0.55 -28.17
N ASP A 128 -9.29 -1.59 -28.93
CA ASP A 128 -8.98 -2.92 -28.38
C ASP A 128 -7.90 -2.92 -27.28
N GLU A 129 -6.86 -2.10 -27.42
CA GLU A 129 -5.80 -1.93 -26.40
C GLU A 129 -6.34 -1.48 -25.03
N MET A 130 -7.22 -0.47 -25.02
CA MET A 130 -7.79 0.08 -23.78
C MET A 130 -8.81 -0.89 -23.17
N LYS A 131 -9.51 -1.64 -24.03
CA LYS A 131 -10.41 -2.71 -23.60
C LYS A 131 -9.64 -3.84 -22.92
N ASN A 132 -8.52 -4.28 -23.49
CA ASN A 132 -7.63 -5.29 -22.90
C ASN A 132 -7.09 -4.81 -21.55
N TRP A 133 -6.57 -3.58 -21.47
CA TRP A 133 -6.08 -3.00 -20.20
C TRP A 133 -7.15 -2.99 -19.11
N ARG A 134 -8.38 -2.61 -19.44
CA ARG A 134 -9.53 -2.64 -18.52
C ARG A 134 -9.87 -4.06 -18.09
N ASP A 135 -9.92 -5.00 -19.03
CA ASP A 135 -10.26 -6.40 -18.72
C ASP A 135 -9.21 -7.05 -17.80
N GLN A 136 -7.92 -6.75 -18.00
CA GLN A 136 -6.84 -7.16 -17.09
C GLN A 136 -6.98 -6.52 -15.72
N THR A 137 -7.17 -5.20 -15.67
CA THR A 137 -7.35 -4.45 -14.42
C THR A 137 -8.55 -4.97 -13.63
N TRP A 138 -9.68 -5.20 -14.30
CA TRP A 138 -10.89 -5.78 -13.70
C TRP A 138 -10.69 -7.23 -13.27
N GLY A 139 -9.91 -8.01 -14.03
CA GLY A 139 -9.47 -9.35 -13.67
C GLY A 139 -8.72 -9.37 -12.34
N PHE A 140 -7.70 -8.52 -12.19
CA PHE A 140 -6.96 -8.37 -10.94
C PHE A 140 -7.84 -7.87 -9.79
N ALA A 141 -8.69 -6.87 -10.03
CA ALA A 141 -9.61 -6.36 -9.01
C ALA A 141 -10.50 -7.47 -8.43
N LYS A 142 -11.05 -8.34 -9.29
CA LYS A 142 -11.86 -9.49 -8.87
C LYS A 142 -11.08 -10.54 -8.07
N GLN A 143 -9.77 -10.65 -8.27
CA GLN A 143 -8.91 -11.56 -7.50
C GLN A 143 -8.51 -10.96 -6.14
N ILE A 144 -8.15 -9.68 -6.12
CA ILE A 144 -7.69 -8.98 -4.92
C ILE A 144 -8.85 -8.71 -3.96
N LEU A 145 -10.02 -8.31 -4.47
CA LEU A 145 -11.14 -7.85 -3.63
C LEU A 145 -11.62 -8.93 -2.61
N PRO A 146 -11.85 -10.20 -3.00
CA PRO A 146 -12.22 -11.24 -2.03
C PRO A 146 -11.13 -11.53 -1.01
N LEU A 147 -9.85 -11.52 -1.45
CA LEU A 147 -8.71 -11.74 -0.56
C LEU A 147 -8.57 -10.61 0.46
N LEU A 148 -8.73 -9.36 0.01
CA LEU A 148 -8.71 -8.19 0.89
C LEU A 148 -9.85 -8.24 1.90
N PHE A 149 -11.07 -8.54 1.44
CA PHE A 149 -12.22 -8.69 2.34
C PHE A 149 -12.00 -9.82 3.36
N GLY A 150 -11.51 -10.98 2.91
CA GLY A 150 -11.13 -12.09 3.78
C GLY A 150 -10.04 -11.72 4.78
N GLY A 151 -9.03 -10.95 4.36
CA GLY A 151 -7.98 -10.45 5.23
C GLY A 151 -8.48 -9.48 6.30
N VAL A 152 -9.40 -8.57 5.96
CA VAL A 152 -10.03 -7.65 6.92
C VAL A 152 -10.90 -8.41 7.93
N LEU A 153 -11.69 -9.39 7.47
CA LEU A 153 -12.48 -10.23 8.37
C LEU A 153 -11.60 -11.08 9.28
N ALA A 154 -10.53 -11.69 8.74
CA ALA A 154 -9.57 -12.45 9.53
C ALA A 154 -8.89 -11.55 10.57
N ALA A 155 -8.45 -10.35 10.18
CA ALA A 155 -7.86 -9.39 11.10
C ALA A 155 -8.83 -9.01 12.23
N GLY A 156 -10.09 -8.69 11.90
CA GLY A 156 -11.11 -8.42 12.92
C GLY A 156 -11.42 -9.62 13.82
N PHE A 157 -11.44 -10.83 13.27
CA PHE A 157 -11.66 -12.09 14.01
C PHE A 157 -10.51 -12.41 14.97
N PHE A 158 -9.25 -12.23 14.54
CA PHE A 158 -8.08 -12.53 15.35
C PHE A 158 -7.70 -11.40 16.30
N LEU A 159 -7.72 -10.14 15.86
CA LEU A 159 -7.24 -8.98 16.62
C LEU A 159 -8.37 -8.21 17.32
N GLY A 160 -9.63 -8.47 16.97
CA GLY A 160 -10.78 -7.79 17.57
C GLY A 160 -11.07 -6.43 16.94
N SER A 161 -11.95 -5.68 17.59
CA SER A 161 -12.35 -4.34 17.16
C SER A 161 -11.74 -3.26 18.08
N PRO A 162 -11.47 -2.04 17.58
CA PRO A 162 -10.91 -0.95 18.39
C PRO A 162 -11.79 -0.53 19.58
N GLU A 163 -13.09 -0.85 19.55
CA GLU A 163 -14.08 -0.41 20.54
C GLU A 163 -14.19 -1.34 21.76
N SER A 164 -13.65 -2.55 21.69
CA SER A 164 -13.76 -3.58 22.73
C SER A 164 -12.42 -4.26 23.01
N LYS A 165 -11.97 -4.15 24.27
CA LYS A 165 -10.77 -4.86 24.74
C LYS A 165 -11.01 -6.37 24.64
N ASP A 166 -10.08 -7.09 24.02
CA ASP A 166 -10.08 -8.55 23.85
C ASP A 166 -11.27 -9.14 23.07
N ALA A 167 -11.80 -8.39 22.09
CA ALA A 167 -12.84 -8.94 21.20
C ALA A 167 -12.31 -9.94 20.15
N GLY A 168 -10.99 -10.04 19.98
CA GLY A 168 -10.34 -10.99 19.07
C GLY A 168 -9.99 -12.31 19.75
N ILE A 169 -9.70 -13.34 18.95
CA ILE A 169 -9.20 -14.63 19.46
C ILE A 169 -7.78 -14.50 20.05
N ILE A 170 -6.94 -13.64 19.49
CA ILE A 170 -5.58 -13.39 19.99
C ILE A 170 -5.71 -12.46 21.20
N PRO A 171 -5.33 -12.91 22.40
CA PRO A 171 -5.37 -12.04 23.58
C PRO A 171 -4.45 -10.83 23.38
N ASN A 172 -4.92 -9.62 23.72
CA ASN A 172 -4.11 -8.41 23.59
C ASN A 172 -2.83 -8.47 24.43
N THR A 173 -2.85 -9.26 25.52
CA THR A 173 -1.69 -9.51 26.38
C THR A 173 -0.53 -10.16 25.61
N TRP A 174 -0.79 -11.00 24.61
CA TRP A 174 0.26 -11.62 23.80
C TRP A 174 0.92 -10.61 22.87
N VAL A 175 0.12 -9.71 22.28
CA VAL A 175 0.63 -8.62 21.43
C VAL A 175 1.49 -7.68 22.27
N GLN A 176 0.99 -7.24 23.43
CA GLN A 176 1.73 -6.38 24.36
C GLN A 176 3.02 -7.04 24.87
N ALA A 177 2.98 -8.33 25.18
CA ALA A 177 4.15 -9.06 25.66
C ALA A 177 5.26 -9.19 24.61
N LEU A 178 4.92 -9.26 23.32
CA LEU A 178 5.91 -9.44 22.26
C LEU A 178 6.38 -8.13 21.64
N VAL A 179 5.48 -7.16 21.48
CA VAL A 179 5.72 -5.92 20.72
C VAL A 179 5.19 -4.66 21.40
N GLY A 180 4.79 -4.73 22.67
CA GLY A 180 4.38 -3.56 23.46
C GLY A 180 5.54 -2.70 23.95
N ASP A 181 5.24 -1.49 24.42
CA ASP A 181 6.27 -0.51 24.82
C ASP A 181 7.09 -0.90 26.05
N SER A 182 6.59 -1.85 26.86
CA SER A 182 7.26 -2.28 28.09
C SER A 182 7.28 -3.80 28.26
N PRO A 183 8.34 -4.35 28.88
CA PRO A 183 8.49 -5.77 29.20
C PRO A 183 7.49 -6.28 30.26
N SER A 184 6.84 -5.41 31.02
CA SER A 184 6.00 -5.78 32.18
C SER A 184 4.94 -6.85 31.87
N THR A 185 4.25 -6.74 30.73
CA THR A 185 3.23 -7.71 30.32
C THR A 185 3.85 -9.07 29.98
N PHE A 186 5.03 -9.09 29.34
CA PHE A 186 5.76 -10.33 29.11
C PHE A 186 6.14 -11.03 30.41
N PHE A 187 6.69 -10.27 31.37
CA PHE A 187 7.08 -10.81 32.66
C PHE A 187 5.89 -11.31 33.48
N SER A 188 4.72 -10.65 33.39
CA SER A 188 3.49 -11.17 34.01
C SER A 188 3.03 -12.51 33.43
N LEU A 189 3.17 -12.73 32.12
CA LEU A 189 2.76 -13.98 31.48
C LEU A 189 3.63 -15.17 31.89
N ILE A 190 4.92 -14.94 32.15
CA ILE A 190 5.84 -15.99 32.63
C ILE A 190 5.81 -16.17 34.16
N GLY A 191 4.83 -15.56 34.85
CA GLY A 191 4.62 -15.71 36.29
C GLY A 191 5.57 -14.90 37.17
N SER A 192 6.29 -13.93 36.60
CA SER A 192 7.15 -12.99 37.33
C SER A 192 6.35 -11.74 37.72
N ASP A 193 6.65 -11.20 38.90
CA ASP A 193 6.00 -9.99 39.41
C ASP A 193 6.36 -8.80 38.50
N SER A 194 5.37 -8.15 37.87
CA SER A 194 5.58 -7.04 36.93
C SER A 194 6.32 -5.85 37.53
N SER A 195 6.28 -5.74 38.87
CA SER A 195 6.99 -4.73 39.64
C SER A 195 8.49 -5.01 39.81
N ALA A 196 8.93 -6.24 39.54
CA ALA A 196 10.30 -6.70 39.72
C ALA A 196 11.18 -6.56 38.47
N VAL A 197 10.67 -5.99 37.36
CA VAL A 197 11.45 -5.87 36.12
C VAL A 197 12.60 -4.87 36.30
N PRO A 198 13.87 -5.30 36.15
CA PRO A 198 15.00 -4.41 36.27
C PRO A 198 14.95 -3.27 35.24
N LYS A 199 15.31 -2.05 35.65
CA LYS A 199 15.27 -0.86 34.77
C LYS A 199 16.08 -1.00 33.48
N TRP A 200 17.20 -1.73 33.52
CA TRP A 200 18.04 -1.96 32.33
C TRP A 200 17.32 -2.77 31.25
N ILE A 201 16.35 -3.61 31.62
CA ILE A 201 15.54 -4.36 30.65
C ILE A 201 14.69 -3.39 29.82
N ASN A 202 14.10 -2.36 30.43
CA ASN A 202 13.33 -1.36 29.69
C ASN A 202 14.17 -0.62 28.63
N VAL A 203 15.48 -0.47 28.87
CA VAL A 203 16.38 0.20 27.92
C VAL A 203 16.67 -0.68 26.70
N ILE A 204 16.80 -2.00 26.89
CA ILE A 204 17.05 -2.94 25.79
C ILE A 204 15.76 -3.44 25.13
N TRP A 205 14.61 -3.29 25.79
CA TRP A 205 13.32 -3.80 25.34
C TRP A 205 12.94 -3.32 23.93
N PRO A 206 13.12 -2.04 23.55
CA PRO A 206 12.86 -1.58 22.18
C PRO A 206 13.66 -2.35 21.13
N VAL A 207 14.86 -2.84 21.45
CA VAL A 207 15.66 -3.64 20.50
C VAL A 207 14.93 -4.94 20.17
N TRP A 208 14.42 -5.63 21.19
CA TRP A 208 13.64 -6.85 20.99
C TRP A 208 12.36 -6.59 20.21
N THR A 209 11.55 -5.62 20.62
CA THR A 209 10.22 -5.41 20.03
C THR A 209 10.29 -4.96 18.57
N ASN A 210 11.25 -4.09 18.23
CA ASN A 210 11.48 -3.66 16.85
C ASN A 210 12.12 -4.75 15.99
N PHE A 211 13.05 -5.54 16.54
CA PHE A 211 13.62 -6.68 15.85
C PHE A 211 12.56 -7.76 15.57
N PHE A 212 11.77 -8.10 16.58
CA PHE A 212 10.70 -9.09 16.44
C PHE A 212 9.67 -8.64 15.41
N ALA A 213 9.24 -7.38 15.45
CA ALA A 213 8.28 -6.81 14.50
C ALA A 213 8.82 -6.74 13.07
N SER A 214 10.09 -6.35 12.87
CA SER A 214 10.70 -6.35 11.53
C SER A 214 10.96 -7.77 11.00
N PHE A 215 11.39 -8.70 11.85
CA PHE A 215 11.60 -10.10 11.47
C PHE A 215 10.29 -10.78 11.08
N THR A 216 9.25 -10.63 11.91
CA THR A 216 7.91 -11.17 11.60
C THR A 216 7.33 -10.48 10.37
N GLY A 217 7.39 -9.15 10.29
CA GLY A 217 6.98 -8.38 9.12
C GLY A 217 7.64 -8.86 7.84
N ALA A 218 8.97 -9.09 7.85
CA ALA A 218 9.71 -9.59 6.70
C ALA A 218 9.25 -10.97 6.19
N LEU A 219 8.70 -11.81 7.07
CA LEU A 219 8.16 -13.11 6.68
C LEU A 219 6.72 -13.03 6.19
N MET A 220 5.99 -11.99 6.60
CA MET A 220 4.59 -11.79 6.24
C MET A 220 4.47 -11.35 4.77
N TYR A 221 3.40 -11.80 4.13
CA TYR A 221 2.99 -11.30 2.81
C TYR A 221 1.67 -10.54 2.99
N PHE A 222 1.78 -9.22 3.14
CA PHE A 222 0.63 -8.33 3.20
C PHE A 222 0.42 -7.63 1.86
N ALA A 223 -0.85 -7.49 1.46
CA ALA A 223 -1.19 -6.47 0.50
C ALA A 223 -1.05 -5.10 1.19
N THR A 224 -0.48 -4.12 0.50
CA THR A 224 -0.31 -2.74 1.01
C THR A 224 -1.62 -2.14 1.56
N LEU A 225 -2.76 -2.52 0.99
CA LEU A 225 -4.09 -2.09 1.44
C LEU A 225 -4.56 -2.75 2.74
N THR A 226 -4.13 -3.98 3.02
CA THR A 226 -4.49 -4.73 4.25
C THR A 226 -3.57 -4.41 5.42
N GLU A 227 -2.39 -3.87 5.13
CA GLU A 227 -1.37 -3.57 6.12
C GLU A 227 -1.80 -2.48 7.11
N VAL A 228 -2.45 -1.40 6.61
CA VAL A 228 -2.91 -0.29 7.47
C VAL A 228 -3.96 -0.73 8.49
N PRO A 229 -5.04 -1.45 8.13
CA PRO A 229 -6.00 -1.97 9.11
C PRO A 229 -5.38 -2.96 10.13
N ILE A 230 -4.50 -3.85 9.68
CA ILE A 230 -3.85 -4.85 10.55
C ILE A 230 -2.96 -4.15 11.57
N LEU A 231 -2.14 -3.21 11.12
CA LEU A 231 -1.27 -2.45 12.00
C LEU A 231 -2.08 -1.65 13.02
N LYS A 232 -3.18 -1.03 12.57
CA LYS A 232 -4.07 -0.31 13.47
C LYS A 232 -4.64 -1.24 14.54
N GLY A 233 -5.12 -2.42 14.15
CA GLY A 233 -5.56 -3.45 15.10
C GLY A 233 -4.48 -3.84 16.11
N LEU A 234 -3.23 -4.05 15.67
CA LEU A 234 -2.11 -4.37 16.56
C LEU A 234 -1.78 -3.24 17.54
N ILE A 235 -1.80 -1.98 17.08
CA ILE A 235 -1.61 -0.80 17.95
C ILE A 235 -2.75 -0.70 18.97
N ASP A 236 -3.99 -0.92 18.55
CA ASP A 236 -5.16 -0.92 19.43
C ASP A 236 -5.08 -2.09 20.46
N SER A 237 -4.46 -3.21 20.09
CA SER A 237 -4.11 -4.32 20.99
C SER A 237 -2.93 -4.03 21.92
N GLY A 238 -2.21 -2.92 21.74
CA GLY A 238 -1.10 -2.46 22.61
C GLY A 238 0.31 -2.65 22.04
N MET A 239 0.45 -2.77 20.71
CA MET A 239 1.74 -2.70 20.02
C MET A 239 2.34 -1.27 20.13
N GLY A 240 3.64 -1.19 20.39
CA GLY A 240 4.36 0.08 20.41
C GLY A 240 4.50 0.73 19.04
N LYS A 241 4.62 2.06 19.00
CA LYS A 241 4.76 2.83 17.74
C LYS A 241 6.03 2.51 16.96
N GLY A 242 7.14 2.29 17.65
CA GLY A 242 8.42 1.89 17.03
C GLY A 242 8.29 0.55 16.30
N PRO A 243 7.92 -0.52 17.03
CA PRO A 243 7.65 -1.83 16.42
C PRO A 243 6.66 -1.77 15.26
N ALA A 244 5.63 -0.92 15.37
CA ALA A 244 4.66 -0.72 14.29
C ALA A 244 5.32 -0.20 13.00
N LEU A 245 6.19 0.81 13.11
CA LEU A 245 6.97 1.29 11.96
C LEU A 245 7.96 0.24 11.45
N ALA A 246 8.62 -0.49 12.34
CA ALA A 246 9.56 -1.56 11.94
C ALA A 246 8.85 -2.66 11.12
N LEU A 247 7.63 -3.03 11.49
CA LEU A 247 6.79 -3.97 10.75
C LEU A 247 6.42 -3.41 9.36
N LEU A 248 5.97 -2.15 9.30
CA LEU A 248 5.59 -1.46 8.05
C LEU A 248 6.73 -1.30 7.06
N LEU A 249 7.96 -1.17 7.55
CA LEU A 249 9.14 -1.04 6.68
C LEU A 249 9.61 -2.39 6.17
N ALA A 250 9.53 -3.44 6.99
CA ALA A 250 10.01 -4.77 6.65
C ALA A 250 9.03 -5.53 5.74
N GLY A 251 7.72 -5.43 5.98
CA GLY A 251 6.69 -6.23 5.29
C GLY A 251 6.59 -6.02 3.77
N PRO A 252 6.57 -4.78 3.26
CA PRO A 252 6.57 -4.53 1.81
C PRO A 252 7.94 -4.80 1.18
N ALA A 253 9.02 -4.61 1.94
CA ALA A 253 10.39 -4.79 1.46
C ALA A 253 10.75 -6.29 1.30
N LEU A 254 10.21 -7.14 2.17
CA LEU A 254 10.51 -8.56 2.24
C LEU A 254 9.22 -9.38 2.41
N SER A 255 9.14 -10.51 1.72
CA SER A 255 8.11 -11.52 1.96
C SER A 255 8.67 -12.90 1.61
N LEU A 256 8.11 -13.96 2.19
CA LEU A 256 8.56 -15.34 1.90
C LEU A 256 8.63 -15.65 0.39
N PRO A 257 7.60 -15.32 -0.43
CA PRO A 257 7.69 -15.54 -1.88
C PRO A 257 8.82 -14.72 -2.53
N ASN A 258 8.97 -13.44 -2.16
CA ASN A 258 10.01 -12.58 -2.72
C ASN A 258 11.42 -13.08 -2.33
N MET A 259 11.61 -13.57 -1.10
CA MET A 259 12.88 -14.15 -0.67
C MET A 259 13.25 -15.40 -1.47
N LEU A 260 12.27 -16.27 -1.76
CA LEU A 260 12.50 -17.46 -2.58
C LEU A 260 12.86 -17.10 -4.03
N VAL A 261 12.21 -16.08 -4.60
CA VAL A 261 12.52 -15.57 -5.94
C VAL A 261 13.90 -14.91 -5.98
N ILE A 262 14.23 -14.06 -5.01
CA ILE A 262 15.55 -13.44 -4.94
C ILE A 262 16.64 -14.49 -4.74
N ASN A 263 16.38 -15.52 -3.92
CA ASN A 263 17.32 -16.63 -3.71
C ASN A 263 17.59 -17.43 -4.99
N SER A 264 16.58 -17.65 -5.83
CA SER A 264 16.77 -18.37 -7.09
C SER A 264 17.59 -17.57 -8.11
N ILE A 265 17.64 -16.24 -7.99
CA ILE A 265 18.35 -15.34 -8.91
C ILE A 265 19.75 -14.97 -8.40
N LEU A 266 19.87 -14.57 -7.13
CA LEU A 266 21.12 -14.04 -6.54
C LEU A 266 21.93 -15.08 -5.75
N GLY A 267 21.31 -16.22 -5.42
CA GLY A 267 21.89 -17.24 -4.57
C GLY A 267 21.80 -16.93 -3.06
N PRO A 268 22.08 -17.91 -2.19
CA PRO A 268 21.75 -17.85 -0.76
C PRO A 268 22.53 -16.79 0.01
N LYS A 269 23.82 -16.61 -0.26
CA LYS A 269 24.66 -15.65 0.47
C LYS A 269 24.19 -14.20 0.28
N LYS A 270 23.90 -13.80 -0.96
CA LYS A 270 23.44 -12.45 -1.28
C LYS A 270 22.04 -12.20 -0.75
N THR A 271 21.17 -13.20 -0.86
CA THR A 271 19.79 -13.12 -0.36
C THR A 271 19.75 -12.97 1.15
N LEU A 272 20.53 -13.78 1.89
CA LEU A 272 20.62 -13.68 3.34
C LEU A 272 21.17 -12.30 3.78
N THR A 273 22.15 -11.78 3.04
CA THR A 273 22.70 -10.44 3.29
C THR A 273 21.64 -9.35 3.08
N PHE A 274 20.87 -9.42 2.00
CA PHE A 274 19.78 -8.48 1.72
C PHE A 274 18.69 -8.55 2.80
N ILE A 275 18.25 -9.76 3.18
CA ILE A 275 17.26 -9.96 4.25
C ILE A 275 17.75 -9.36 5.57
N GLY A 276 19.00 -9.66 5.95
CA GLY A 276 19.60 -9.13 7.17
C GLY A 276 19.68 -7.61 7.17
N LEU A 277 20.09 -7.00 6.05
CA LEU A 277 20.15 -5.54 5.92
C LEU A 277 18.78 -4.88 6.10
N VAL A 278 17.73 -5.42 5.48
CA VAL A 278 16.37 -4.85 5.60
C VAL A 278 15.86 -4.97 7.04
N ILE A 279 16.01 -6.14 7.69
CA ILE A 279 15.56 -6.36 9.07
C ILE A 279 16.30 -5.40 10.02
N VAL A 280 17.62 -5.26 9.88
CA VAL A 280 18.42 -4.36 10.71
C VAL A 280 18.01 -2.90 10.48
N MET A 281 17.85 -2.47 9.23
CA MET A 281 17.44 -1.09 8.90
C MET A 281 16.04 -0.77 9.41
N ALA A 282 15.08 -1.68 9.25
CA ALA A 282 13.73 -1.53 9.77
C ALA A 282 13.72 -1.48 11.31
N THR A 283 14.52 -2.34 11.96
CA THR A 283 14.70 -2.34 13.42
C THR A 283 15.23 -0.99 13.92
N ILE A 284 16.33 -0.51 13.34
CA ILE A 284 16.96 0.77 13.74
C ILE A 284 16.00 1.93 13.53
N THR A 285 15.32 1.95 12.37
CA THR A 285 14.36 3.02 12.04
C THR A 285 13.18 3.02 13.02
N GLY A 286 12.65 1.85 13.36
CA GLY A 286 11.58 1.71 14.35
C GLY A 286 12.02 2.15 15.75
N ILE A 287 13.25 1.81 16.18
CA ILE A 287 13.81 2.28 17.46
C ILE A 287 13.90 3.81 17.48
N ILE A 288 14.48 4.42 16.44
CA ILE A 288 14.62 5.88 16.35
C ILE A 288 13.25 6.54 16.40
N PHE A 289 12.28 6.04 15.63
CA PHE A 289 10.93 6.58 15.60
C PHE A 289 10.20 6.40 16.92
N GLY A 290 10.39 5.28 17.62
CA GLY A 290 9.77 5.05 18.92
C GLY A 290 10.30 5.96 20.04
N ILE A 291 11.47 6.58 19.85
CA ILE A 291 12.06 7.54 20.79
C ILE A 291 11.59 8.97 20.54
N LEU A 292 11.18 9.31 19.30
CA LEU A 292 10.70 10.63 18.90
C LEU A 292 9.25 10.90 19.35
#